data_AF-A0AAN9A910-F1
#
_entry.id   AF-A0AAN9A910-F1
#
_cell.length_a   1.000
_cell.length_b   1.000
_cell.length_c   1.000
_cell.angle_alpha   90.00
_cell.angle_beta   90.00
_cell.angle_gamma   90.00
#
_symmetry.space_group_name_H-M   'P 1'
#
loop_
_entity.id
_entity.type
_entity.pdbx_description
1 polymer ?
#
loop_
_entity_poly.entity_id
_entity_poly.type
_entity_poly.pdbx_seq_one_letter_code
_entity_poly.pdbx_strand_id
1 'polypeptide(L)'
;MWRRPFLVLLYLAVVVVVTWMVEFSFWWDTGYTSYQLVHPLRNLSVAQIRAILEMRGIQYTTLLEKSEIIDLLHQSGSVQYGELLGRMHKSEVQAPVEITGKEEFQEQVYEEKESIWLVEIIPGEGRYAGHRLLDDRAWFALSPKLQPLNINTAILSCQYDRRFCARQGWSHPQLVLFLPSSEQREKGSNFQNSGSVSTRRNVVLASSVHLSATSVLTWLYDQMSSRIRKVADISTLEETWFNVTHVKEKKIPNIVYISELINPPLLIAAIGLRLSSRIKLSIFHVKKEEKEQ
;
A
#
# COMPACT_ATOMS: atom_id res chain seq x y z
N MET A 1 -60.20 -2.11 29.80
CA MET A 1 -59.44 -1.31 28.80
C MET A 1 -57.91 -1.43 28.91
N TRP A 2 -57.34 -2.04 29.97
CA TRP A 2 -55.87 -2.04 30.18
C TRP A 2 -55.08 -3.19 29.53
N ARG A 3 -55.73 -4.20 28.95
CA ARG A 3 -55.05 -5.37 28.35
C ARG A 3 -54.23 -5.03 27.10
N ARG A 4 -54.74 -4.13 26.26
CA ARG A 4 -54.05 -3.70 25.02
C ARG A 4 -52.72 -2.98 25.32
N PRO A 5 -52.66 -1.95 26.17
CA PRO A 5 -51.39 -1.29 26.48
C PRO A 5 -50.42 -2.20 27.24
N PHE A 6 -50.92 -3.13 28.08
CA PHE A 6 -50.07 -4.12 28.75
C PHE A 6 -49.37 -5.06 27.76
N LEU A 7 -50.09 -5.54 26.74
CA LEU A 7 -49.51 -6.37 25.68
C LEU A 7 -48.45 -5.62 24.86
N VAL A 8 -48.66 -4.33 24.57
CA VAL A 8 -47.67 -3.51 23.88
C VAL A 8 -46.41 -3.29 24.73
N LEU A 9 -46.58 -3.06 26.03
CA LEU A 9 -45.46 -2.87 26.96
C LEU A 9 -44.65 -4.17 27.11
N LEU A 10 -45.33 -5.32 27.20
CA LEU A 10 -44.69 -6.62 27.21
C LEU A 10 -43.93 -6.92 25.91
N TYR A 11 -44.52 -6.59 24.76
CA TYR A 11 -43.83 -6.71 23.46
C TYR A 11 -42.56 -5.86 23.41
N LEU A 12 -42.61 -4.60 23.85
CA LEU A 12 -41.44 -3.73 23.94
C LEU A 12 -40.37 -4.29 24.89
N ALA A 13 -40.76 -4.81 26.05
CA ALA A 13 -39.82 -5.43 26.98
C ALA A 13 -39.12 -6.65 26.37
N VAL A 14 -39.87 -7.51 25.65
CA VAL A 14 -39.29 -8.65 24.94
C VAL A 14 -38.31 -8.20 23.86
N VAL A 15 -38.65 -7.18 23.07
CA VAL A 15 -37.74 -6.64 22.05
C VAL A 15 -36.44 -6.13 22.67
N VAL A 16 -36.51 -5.44 23.82
CA VAL A 16 -35.33 -4.97 24.57
C VAL A 16 -34.48 -6.13 25.08
N VAL A 17 -35.10 -7.18 25.62
CA VAL A 17 -34.34 -8.35 26.10
C VAL A 17 -33.64 -9.06 24.94
N VAL A 18 -34.33 -9.23 23.81
CA VAL A 18 -33.75 -9.86 22.61
C VAL A 18 -32.59 -9.04 22.07
N THR A 19 -32.71 -7.71 21.98
CA THR A 19 -31.59 -6.87 21.52
C THR A 19 -30.40 -6.97 22.47
N TRP A 20 -30.61 -6.98 23.78
CA TRP A 20 -29.55 -7.16 24.77
C TRP A 20 -28.86 -8.52 24.67
N MET A 21 -29.62 -9.61 24.46
CA MET A 21 -29.01 -10.94 24.27
C MET A 21 -28.16 -11.00 23.00
N VAL A 22 -28.60 -10.34 21.92
CA VAL A 22 -27.80 -10.22 20.70
C VAL A 22 -26.52 -9.41 20.97
N GLU A 23 -26.62 -8.26 21.64
CA GLU A 23 -25.43 -7.47 21.98
C GLU A 23 -24.45 -8.25 22.86
N PHE A 24 -24.96 -8.99 23.84
CA PHE A 24 -24.14 -9.78 24.76
C PHE A 24 -23.43 -10.94 24.05
N SER A 25 -24.12 -11.61 23.12
CA SER A 25 -23.52 -12.67 22.30
C SER A 25 -22.43 -12.11 21.38
N PHE A 26 -22.67 -10.97 20.74
CA PHE A 26 -21.66 -10.29 19.91
C PHE A 26 -20.45 -9.85 20.75
N TRP A 27 -20.68 -9.34 21.96
CA TRP A 27 -19.61 -8.95 22.86
C TRP A 27 -18.75 -10.13 23.30
N TRP A 28 -19.35 -11.31 23.52
CA TRP A 28 -18.61 -12.51 23.90
C TRP A 28 -17.67 -13.02 22.80
N ASP A 29 -18.13 -13.01 21.54
CA ASP A 29 -17.35 -13.50 20.41
C ASP A 29 -16.34 -12.47 19.88
N THR A 30 -16.66 -11.17 19.94
CA THR A 30 -15.86 -10.12 19.28
C THR A 30 -15.24 -9.11 20.24
N GLY A 31 -15.72 -9.01 21.49
CA GLY A 31 -15.29 -8.01 22.47
C GLY A 31 -15.85 -6.60 22.23
N TYR A 32 -16.78 -6.41 21.27
CA TYR A 32 -17.35 -5.12 20.91
C TYR A 32 -18.89 -5.12 20.95
N THR A 33 -19.48 -3.94 21.14
CA THR A 33 -20.93 -3.69 21.16
C THR A 33 -21.44 -3.22 19.79
N SER A 34 -22.72 -3.43 19.50
CA SER A 34 -23.38 -3.01 18.24
C SER A 34 -23.19 -1.52 17.92
N TYR A 35 -23.09 -0.68 18.96
CA TYR A 35 -22.87 0.75 18.83
C TYR A 35 -21.49 1.12 18.25
N GLN A 36 -20.48 0.28 18.47
CA GLN A 36 -19.15 0.46 17.87
C GLN A 36 -19.15 0.18 16.36
N LEU A 37 -20.19 -0.46 15.82
CA LEU A 37 -20.38 -0.58 14.37
C LEU A 37 -20.94 0.70 13.72
N VAL A 38 -21.69 1.52 14.46
CA VAL A 38 -22.34 2.72 13.91
C VAL A 38 -21.37 3.91 13.85
N HIS A 39 -20.43 4.00 14.80
CA HIS A 39 -19.35 4.99 14.77
C HIS A 39 -18.02 4.37 15.23
N PRO A 40 -17.31 3.62 14.37
CA PRO A 40 -16.09 2.94 14.75
C PRO A 40 -15.01 3.91 15.25
N LEU A 41 -14.95 5.12 14.69
CA LEU A 41 -13.87 6.11 14.87
C LEU A 41 -13.83 6.80 16.24
N ARG A 42 -14.96 6.96 16.92
CA ARG A 42 -15.05 7.81 18.13
C ARG A 42 -14.32 7.20 19.33
N ASN A 43 -14.27 5.87 19.40
CA ASN A 43 -13.71 5.15 20.55
C ASN A 43 -12.34 4.52 20.28
N LEU A 44 -11.73 4.70 19.09
CA LEU A 44 -10.36 4.22 18.86
C LEU A 44 -9.35 5.08 19.64
N SER A 45 -8.31 4.41 20.14
CA SER A 45 -7.14 5.09 20.69
C SER A 45 -6.31 5.72 19.58
N VAL A 46 -5.53 6.76 19.89
CA VAL A 46 -4.65 7.41 18.92
C VAL A 46 -3.69 6.42 18.27
N ALA A 47 -3.17 5.47 19.05
CA ALA A 47 -2.29 4.41 18.54
C ALA A 47 -2.98 3.52 17.49
N GLN A 48 -4.27 3.22 17.67
CA GLN A 48 -5.01 2.39 16.72
C GLN A 48 -5.30 3.14 15.42
N ILE A 49 -5.65 4.43 15.51
CA ILE A 49 -5.88 5.25 14.32
C ILE A 49 -4.58 5.40 13.51
N ARG A 50 -3.45 5.62 14.21
CA ARG A 50 -2.12 5.64 13.61
C ARG A 50 -1.77 4.34 12.89
N ALA A 51 -2.07 3.19 13.50
CA ALA A 51 -1.84 1.90 12.87
C ALA A 51 -2.63 1.73 11.56
N ILE A 52 -3.87 2.23 11.49
CA ILE A 52 -4.68 2.19 10.26
C ILE A 52 -4.07 3.10 9.18
N LEU A 53 -3.66 4.32 9.54
CA LEU A 53 -2.97 5.21 8.61
C LEU A 53 -1.65 4.61 8.10
N GLU A 54 -0.93 3.90 8.97
CA GLU A 54 0.30 3.20 8.62
C GLU A 54 0.04 2.02 7.66
N MET A 55 -1.02 1.23 7.88
CA MET A 55 -1.41 0.17 6.95
C MET A 55 -1.80 0.73 5.57
N ARG A 56 -2.43 1.91 5.53
CA ARG A 56 -2.73 2.63 4.28
C ARG A 56 -1.47 3.28 3.65
N GLY A 57 -0.37 3.35 4.41
CA GLY A 57 0.90 3.97 4.01
C GLY A 57 0.78 5.48 3.77
N ILE A 58 0.00 6.16 4.61
CA ILE A 58 -0.11 7.62 4.60
C ILE A 58 1.05 8.21 5.39
N GLN A 59 1.76 9.15 4.80
CA GLN A 59 2.81 9.88 5.51
C GLN A 59 2.19 11.01 6.33
N TYR A 60 2.52 11.02 7.62
CA TYR A 60 2.08 12.07 8.52
C TYR A 60 3.19 12.39 9.51
N THR A 61 3.19 13.59 10.07
CA THR A 61 4.18 14.00 11.07
C THR A 61 3.83 13.35 12.42
N THR A 62 4.84 13.00 13.21
CA THR A 62 4.65 12.28 14.49
C THR A 62 3.94 13.11 15.57
N LEU A 63 3.77 14.41 15.35
CA LEU A 63 3.26 15.41 16.29
C LEU A 63 1.80 15.84 16.04
N LEU A 64 1.01 15.09 15.27
CA LEU A 64 -0.38 15.45 15.02
C LEU A 64 -1.29 15.19 16.23
N GLU A 65 -2.24 16.10 16.42
CA GLU A 65 -3.33 15.94 17.39
C GLU A 65 -4.31 14.84 16.95
N LYS A 66 -5.09 14.30 17.90
CA LYS A 66 -6.07 13.23 17.59
C LYS A 66 -7.08 13.67 16.52
N SER A 67 -7.53 14.93 16.56
CA SER A 67 -8.45 15.52 15.59
C SER A 67 -7.88 15.51 14.17
N GLU A 68 -6.62 15.94 14.01
CA GLU A 68 -5.92 15.99 12.72
C GLU A 68 -5.69 14.59 12.15
N ILE A 69 -5.32 13.62 12.99
CA ILE A 69 -5.16 12.21 12.59
C ILE A 69 -6.49 11.64 12.10
N ILE A 70 -7.59 11.98 12.76
CA ILE A 70 -8.94 11.58 12.34
C ILE A 70 -9.32 12.23 11.01
N ASP A 71 -8.99 13.51 10.82
CA ASP A 71 -9.26 14.22 9.56
C ASP A 71 -8.48 13.59 8.39
N LEU A 72 -7.19 13.30 8.57
CA LEU A 72 -6.39 12.57 7.57
C LEU A 72 -6.98 11.21 7.23
N LEU A 73 -7.50 10.51 8.23
CA LEU A 73 -8.15 9.22 8.01
C LEU A 73 -9.41 9.39 7.17
N HIS A 74 -10.25 10.39 7.48
CA HIS A 74 -11.43 10.72 6.68
C HIS A 74 -11.08 11.09 5.24
N GLN A 75 -10.06 11.92 5.03
CA GLN A 75 -9.56 12.31 3.71
C GLN A 75 -9.04 11.11 2.89
N SER A 76 -8.47 10.11 3.57
CA SER A 76 -7.98 8.88 2.93
C SER A 76 -9.08 7.89 2.54
N GLY A 77 -10.26 7.98 3.18
CA GLY A 77 -11.41 7.11 2.94
C GLY A 77 -12.02 6.54 4.22
N SER A 78 -13.25 6.02 4.13
CA SER A 78 -13.94 5.40 5.27
C SER A 78 -13.18 4.17 5.79
N VAL A 79 -13.20 3.97 7.11
CA VAL A 79 -12.59 2.77 7.72
C VAL A 79 -13.50 1.58 7.50
N GLN A 80 -12.96 0.54 6.89
CA GLN A 80 -13.68 -0.71 6.66
C GLN A 80 -13.48 -1.66 7.84
N TYR A 81 -14.48 -2.50 8.10
CA TYR A 81 -14.43 -3.49 9.17
C TYR A 81 -13.25 -4.48 9.01
N GLY A 82 -12.88 -4.81 7.77
CA GLY A 82 -11.71 -5.63 7.48
C GLY A 82 -10.38 -5.05 7.97
N GLU A 83 -10.23 -3.72 7.98
CA GLU A 83 -9.02 -3.05 8.51
C GLU A 83 -8.96 -3.15 10.04
N LEU A 84 -10.12 -3.16 10.70
CA LEU A 84 -10.22 -3.35 12.15
C LEU A 84 -9.94 -4.80 12.55
N LEU A 85 -10.35 -5.77 11.73
CA LEU A 85 -10.07 -7.19 11.92
C LEU A 85 -8.63 -7.57 11.59
N GLY A 86 -8.04 -6.96 10.56
CA GLY A 86 -6.62 -7.16 10.21
C GLY A 86 -5.69 -6.82 11.37
N ARG A 87 -6.13 -5.94 12.28
CA ARG A 87 -5.45 -5.66 13.56
C ARG A 87 -5.40 -6.85 14.52
N MET A 88 -6.41 -7.72 14.50
CA MET A 88 -6.48 -8.89 15.39
C MET A 88 -5.53 -9.99 14.93
N HIS A 89 -5.25 -10.07 13.63
CA HIS A 89 -4.25 -10.99 13.11
C HIS A 89 -2.89 -10.32 13.21
N LYS A 90 -2.12 -10.66 14.24
CA LYS A 90 -0.71 -10.27 14.33
C LYS A 90 -0.02 -10.87 13.11
N SER A 91 0.19 -10.07 12.07
CA SER A 91 0.84 -10.51 10.85
C SER A 91 2.16 -11.17 11.23
N GLU A 92 2.32 -12.45 10.87
CA GLU A 92 3.59 -13.14 11.06
C GLU A 92 4.67 -12.31 10.35
N VAL A 93 5.67 -11.88 11.11
CA VAL A 93 6.77 -11.09 10.56
C VAL A 93 7.55 -11.99 9.63
N GLN A 94 7.31 -11.85 8.33
CA GLN A 94 8.03 -12.59 7.31
C GLN A 94 9.42 -11.98 7.19
N ALA A 95 10.44 -12.81 7.42
CA ALA A 95 11.82 -12.44 7.13
C ALA A 95 11.99 -12.27 5.61
N PRO A 96 12.84 -11.34 5.17
CA PRO A 96 13.16 -11.20 3.75
C PRO A 96 13.76 -12.51 3.20
N VAL A 97 13.42 -12.82 1.95
CA VAL A 97 13.94 -14.03 1.28
C VAL A 97 15.41 -13.83 0.94
N GLU A 98 16.26 -14.77 1.34
CA GLU A 98 17.69 -14.73 1.01
C GLU A 98 17.92 -15.36 -0.37
N ILE A 99 18.44 -14.57 -1.30
CA ILE A 99 18.74 -14.98 -2.67
C ILE A 99 20.25 -15.11 -2.82
N THR A 100 20.70 -16.29 -3.22
CA THR A 100 22.13 -16.62 -3.28
C THR A 100 22.68 -16.65 -4.71
N GLY A 101 21.83 -16.83 -5.72
CA GLY A 101 22.28 -17.05 -7.09
C GLY A 101 21.47 -16.29 -8.15
N LYS A 102 22.05 -16.20 -9.35
CA LYS A 102 21.37 -15.64 -10.52
C LYS A 102 20.08 -16.39 -10.86
N GLU A 103 20.09 -17.72 -10.79
CA GLU A 103 18.94 -18.55 -11.17
C GLU A 103 17.74 -18.28 -10.26
N GLU A 104 17.96 -18.31 -8.95
CA GLU A 104 16.95 -17.98 -7.93
C GLU A 104 16.43 -16.53 -8.07
N PHE A 105 17.34 -15.57 -8.33
CA PHE A 105 16.95 -14.19 -8.61
C PHE A 105 16.05 -14.08 -9.85
N GLN A 106 16.40 -14.82 -10.91
CA GLN A 106 15.64 -14.76 -12.16
C GLN A 106 14.24 -15.37 -11.99
N GLU A 107 14.14 -16.52 -11.34
CA GLU A 107 12.87 -17.21 -11.07
C GLU A 107 11.96 -16.37 -10.16
N GLN A 108 12.44 -15.95 -8.99
CA GLN A 108 11.61 -15.28 -8.00
C GLN A 108 11.33 -13.82 -8.36
N VAL A 109 12.36 -13.07 -8.76
CA VAL A 109 12.25 -11.62 -8.91
C VAL A 109 11.95 -11.22 -10.35
N TYR A 110 12.51 -11.90 -11.36
CA TYR A 110 12.38 -11.43 -12.74
C TYR A 110 11.17 -12.03 -13.47
N GLU A 111 10.88 -13.31 -13.27
CA GLU A 111 9.81 -14.04 -13.96
C GLU A 111 8.42 -13.73 -13.40
N GLU A 112 8.29 -13.35 -12.13
CA GLU A 112 7.04 -12.89 -11.54
C GLU A 112 6.63 -11.49 -12.03
N LYS A 113 6.12 -11.37 -13.26
CA LYS A 113 5.90 -10.09 -13.96
C LYS A 113 5.03 -9.06 -13.23
N GLU A 114 4.09 -9.49 -12.39
CA GLU A 114 3.13 -8.62 -11.70
C GLU A 114 3.56 -8.18 -10.28
N SER A 115 4.53 -8.85 -9.64
CA SER A 115 4.91 -8.54 -8.26
C SER A 115 5.91 -7.38 -8.17
N ILE A 116 5.81 -6.61 -7.09
CA ILE A 116 6.76 -5.55 -6.74
C ILE A 116 7.76 -6.15 -5.76
N TRP A 117 9.05 -6.01 -6.03
CA TRP A 117 10.12 -6.54 -5.17
C TRP A 117 11.02 -5.42 -4.66
N LEU A 118 11.31 -5.44 -3.37
CA LEU A 118 12.31 -4.62 -2.72
C LEU A 118 13.50 -5.50 -2.34
N VAL A 119 14.61 -5.33 -3.03
CA VAL A 119 15.80 -6.18 -2.89
C VAL A 119 16.96 -5.38 -2.32
N GLU A 120 17.47 -5.78 -1.16
CA GLU A 120 18.73 -5.28 -0.64
C GLU A 120 19.89 -6.04 -1.27
N ILE A 121 20.86 -5.33 -1.81
CA ILE A 121 22.04 -5.94 -2.43
C ILE A 121 23.24 -5.76 -1.52
N ILE A 122 23.80 -6.88 -1.07
CA ILE A 122 25.01 -6.94 -0.27
C ILE A 122 26.19 -7.24 -1.20
N PRO A 123 27.12 -6.30 -1.39
CA PRO A 123 28.26 -6.50 -2.28
C PRO A 123 29.22 -7.55 -1.69
N GLY A 124 29.81 -8.37 -2.57
CA GLY A 124 30.70 -9.46 -2.17
C GLY A 124 32.19 -9.12 -2.21
N GLU A 125 32.56 -7.94 -2.71
CA GLU A 125 33.95 -7.55 -2.96
C GLU A 125 34.13 -6.03 -2.79
N GLY A 126 35.36 -5.61 -2.47
CA GLY A 126 35.73 -4.21 -2.27
C GLY A 126 35.59 -3.71 -0.83
N ARG A 127 35.73 -2.39 -0.64
CA ARG A 127 35.71 -1.75 0.70
C ARG A 127 34.40 -1.98 1.46
N TYR A 128 33.30 -2.16 0.73
CA TYR A 128 31.96 -2.33 1.28
C TYR A 128 31.51 -3.80 1.34
N ALA A 129 32.41 -4.76 1.11
CA ALA A 129 32.06 -6.18 1.14
C ALA A 129 31.34 -6.54 2.45
N GLY A 130 30.19 -7.20 2.34
CA GLY A 130 29.36 -7.62 3.49
C GLY A 130 28.63 -6.48 4.21
N HIS A 131 28.72 -5.23 3.76
CA HIS A 131 27.97 -4.13 4.37
C HIS A 131 26.50 -4.19 3.98
N ARG A 132 25.62 -4.01 4.98
CA ARG A 132 24.16 -3.96 4.82
C ARG A 132 23.67 -2.53 4.92
N LEU A 133 22.70 -2.15 4.09
CA LEU A 133 22.01 -0.86 4.20
C LEU A 133 20.95 -0.92 5.29
N LEU A 134 20.31 -2.07 5.48
CA LEU A 134 19.23 -2.30 6.41
C LEU A 134 19.66 -3.33 7.45
N ASP A 135 19.67 -2.90 8.71
CA ASP A 135 19.85 -3.80 9.84
C ASP A 135 18.59 -4.66 10.06
N ASP A 136 18.73 -5.78 10.78
CA ASP A 136 17.61 -6.67 11.07
C ASP A 136 16.45 -5.95 11.80
N ARG A 137 16.77 -4.94 12.62
CA ARG A 137 15.75 -4.09 13.27
C ARG A 137 14.98 -3.24 12.26
N ALA A 138 15.67 -2.72 11.24
CA ALA A 138 15.03 -1.94 10.19
C ALA A 138 14.13 -2.84 9.34
N TRP A 139 14.58 -4.06 9.02
CA TRP A 139 13.76 -5.07 8.36
C TRP A 139 12.55 -5.49 9.18
N PHE A 140 12.71 -5.69 10.49
CA PHE A 140 11.62 -6.01 11.41
C PHE A 140 10.56 -4.91 11.48
N ALA A 141 10.97 -3.64 11.39
CA ALA A 141 10.05 -2.50 11.35
C ALA A 141 9.40 -2.29 9.97
N LEU A 142 10.07 -2.72 8.90
CA LEU A 142 9.64 -2.48 7.51
C LEU A 142 8.72 -3.58 6.98
N SER A 143 9.06 -4.86 7.23
CA SER A 143 8.32 -6.03 6.76
C SER A 143 6.79 -5.97 7.02
N PRO A 144 6.30 -5.71 8.25
CA PRO A 144 4.86 -5.66 8.51
C PRO A 144 4.15 -4.51 7.79
N LYS A 145 4.89 -3.48 7.34
CA LYS A 145 4.33 -2.34 6.59
C LYS A 145 4.27 -2.62 5.09
N LEU A 146 5.17 -3.48 4.58
CA LEU A 146 5.22 -3.87 3.16
C LEU A 146 4.29 -5.03 2.83
N GLN A 147 4.05 -5.94 3.78
CA GLN A 147 3.15 -7.08 3.61
C GLN A 147 1.73 -6.70 3.15
N PRO A 148 1.00 -5.75 3.79
CA PRO A 148 -0.34 -5.37 3.32
C PRO A 148 -0.34 -4.69 1.94
N LEU A 149 0.82 -4.21 1.49
CA LEU A 149 1.01 -3.60 0.17
C LEU A 149 1.37 -4.66 -0.90
N ASN A 150 1.52 -5.93 -0.51
CA ASN A 150 2.01 -7.03 -1.34
C ASN A 150 3.34 -6.69 -2.03
N ILE A 151 4.26 -6.04 -1.28
CA ILE A 151 5.62 -5.78 -1.73
C ILE A 151 6.50 -6.89 -1.17
N ASN A 152 7.06 -7.70 -2.06
CA ASN A 152 7.95 -8.80 -1.68
C ASN A 152 9.33 -8.23 -1.30
N THR A 153 9.98 -8.83 -0.30
CA THR A 153 11.28 -8.37 0.20
C THR A 153 12.33 -9.45 0.08
N ALA A 154 13.49 -9.12 -0.44
CA ALA A 154 14.61 -10.05 -0.56
C ALA A 154 15.96 -9.41 -0.22
N ILE A 155 16.91 -10.25 0.12
CA ILE A 155 18.32 -9.90 0.31
C ILE A 155 19.14 -10.71 -0.67
N LEU A 156 19.93 -10.05 -1.49
CA LEU A 156 20.82 -10.69 -2.46
C LEU A 156 22.27 -10.54 -2.00
N SER A 157 22.93 -11.67 -1.74
CA SER A 157 24.35 -11.70 -1.37
C SER A 157 25.23 -11.96 -2.58
N CYS A 158 25.97 -10.95 -3.01
CA CYS A 158 26.91 -11.05 -4.13
C CYS A 158 28.17 -11.87 -3.81
N GLN A 159 28.31 -12.41 -2.60
CA GLN A 159 29.43 -13.29 -2.24
C GLN A 159 29.38 -14.60 -3.04
N TYR A 160 28.19 -15.11 -3.32
CA TYR A 160 27.94 -16.40 -3.95
C TYR A 160 28.03 -16.34 -5.50
N ASP A 161 27.54 -15.27 -6.13
CA ASP A 161 27.66 -15.05 -7.59
C ASP A 161 28.15 -13.64 -7.94
N ARG A 162 29.47 -13.46 -7.86
CA ARG A 162 30.14 -12.18 -8.12
C ARG A 162 30.03 -11.75 -9.59
N ARG A 163 30.07 -12.70 -10.52
CA ARG A 163 30.05 -12.39 -11.97
C ARG A 163 28.71 -11.81 -12.38
N PHE A 164 27.62 -12.35 -11.82
CA PHE A 164 26.30 -11.80 -12.02
C PHE A 164 26.18 -10.37 -11.46
N CYS A 165 26.57 -10.15 -10.21
CA CYS A 165 26.52 -8.81 -9.60
C CYS A 165 27.38 -7.78 -10.33
N ALA A 166 28.58 -8.17 -10.77
CA ALA A 166 29.46 -7.29 -11.55
C ALA A 166 28.83 -6.86 -12.87
N ARG A 167 28.13 -7.76 -13.58
CA ARG A 167 27.41 -7.43 -14.82
C ARG A 167 26.24 -6.48 -14.59
N GLN A 168 25.59 -6.55 -13.43
CA GLN A 168 24.48 -5.66 -13.05
C GLN A 168 24.96 -4.33 -12.44
N GLY A 169 26.27 -4.13 -12.26
CA GLY A 169 26.84 -2.94 -11.63
C GLY A 169 26.67 -2.90 -10.11
N TRP A 170 26.36 -4.02 -9.46
CA TRP A 170 26.09 -4.13 -8.03
C TRP A 170 27.38 -4.26 -7.21
N SER A 171 28.19 -3.21 -7.27
CA SER A 171 29.50 -3.09 -6.60
C SER A 171 29.41 -2.38 -5.24
N HIS A 172 28.31 -1.68 -4.98
CA HIS A 172 28.06 -0.90 -3.78
C HIS A 172 26.78 -1.38 -3.10
N PRO A 173 26.68 -1.24 -1.78
CA PRO A 173 25.50 -1.67 -1.06
C PRO A 173 24.36 -0.70 -1.43
N GLN A 174 23.24 -1.26 -1.88
CA GLN A 174 22.14 -0.49 -2.44
C GLN A 174 20.82 -1.25 -2.31
N LEU A 175 19.72 -0.50 -2.25
CA LEU A 175 18.37 -1.03 -2.21
C LEU A 175 17.73 -0.82 -3.58
N VAL A 176 17.18 -1.88 -4.17
CA VAL A 176 16.62 -1.85 -5.52
C VAL A 176 15.16 -2.22 -5.48
N LEU A 177 14.32 -1.32 -5.98
CA LEU A 177 12.90 -1.55 -6.18
C LEU A 177 12.67 -2.02 -7.62
N PHE A 178 12.23 -3.26 -7.78
CA PHE A 178 11.80 -3.83 -9.05
C PHE A 178 10.30 -3.63 -9.20
N LEU A 179 9.93 -2.91 -10.25
CA LEU A 179 8.54 -2.61 -10.57
C LEU A 179 8.03 -3.59 -11.64
N PRO A 180 6.72 -3.88 -11.65
CA PRO A 180 6.11 -4.67 -12.70
C PRO A 180 6.36 -4.02 -14.07
N SER A 181 6.56 -4.87 -15.07
CA SER A 181 6.78 -4.39 -16.44
C SER A 181 5.48 -3.77 -16.96
N SER A 182 5.48 -2.46 -17.12
CA SER A 182 4.36 -1.77 -17.77
C SER A 182 4.50 -1.93 -19.28
N GLU A 183 3.58 -2.67 -19.90
CA GLU A 183 3.50 -2.82 -21.36
C GLU A 183 3.16 -1.51 -22.10
N GLN A 184 2.94 -0.41 -21.37
CA GLN A 184 2.82 0.92 -21.96
C GLN A 184 4.20 1.47 -22.33
N ARG A 185 4.73 0.94 -23.43
CA ARG A 185 5.68 1.63 -24.30
C ARG A 185 4.92 2.82 -24.88
N GLU A 186 5.13 4.02 -24.33
CA GLU A 186 4.88 5.23 -25.10
C GLU A 186 5.74 5.14 -26.36
N LYS A 187 5.07 5.06 -27.52
CA LYS A 187 5.69 5.16 -28.84
C LYS A 187 6.30 6.55 -28.93
N GLY A 188 7.52 6.72 -28.46
CA GLY A 188 8.13 8.02 -28.27
C GLY A 188 9.63 7.97 -27.97
N SER A 189 10.37 7.08 -28.63
CA SER A 189 11.76 7.36 -28.98
C SER A 189 12.22 6.36 -30.04
N ASN A 190 12.61 6.91 -31.19
CA ASN A 190 13.22 6.18 -32.27
C ASN A 190 14.58 5.65 -31.81
N PHE A 191 14.63 4.38 -31.43
CA PHE A 191 15.88 3.62 -31.46
C PHE A 191 15.57 2.22 -31.97
N GLN A 192 15.75 2.05 -33.28
CA GLN A 192 15.78 0.75 -33.92
C GLN A 192 16.97 -0.04 -33.37
N ASN A 193 16.79 -1.35 -33.26
CA ASN A 193 17.78 -2.39 -32.97
C ASN A 193 18.03 -2.70 -31.50
N SER A 194 17.10 -3.45 -30.89
CA SER A 194 17.47 -4.68 -30.17
C SER A 194 16.22 -5.52 -29.90
N GLY A 195 16.34 -6.84 -30.03
CA GLY A 195 15.27 -7.79 -29.72
C GLY A 195 14.68 -7.47 -28.35
N SER A 196 13.35 -7.35 -28.29
CA SER A 196 12.62 -6.82 -27.14
C SER A 196 12.66 -7.79 -25.94
N VAL A 197 13.79 -7.83 -25.23
CA VAL A 197 13.85 -8.39 -23.88
C VAL A 197 13.02 -7.45 -23.00
N SER A 198 11.91 -7.95 -22.43
CA SER A 198 11.07 -7.19 -21.49
C SER A 198 11.87 -6.88 -20.22
N THR A 199 12.66 -5.80 -20.23
CA THR A 199 13.44 -5.38 -19.07
C THR A 199 12.50 -4.81 -18.00
N ARG A 200 12.42 -5.46 -16.84
CA ARG A 200 11.78 -4.87 -15.65
C ARG A 200 12.46 -3.54 -15.34
N ARG A 201 11.68 -2.50 -15.06
CA ARG A 201 12.24 -1.24 -14.60
C ARG A 201 12.67 -1.41 -13.16
N ASN A 202 13.92 -1.09 -12.89
CA ASN A 202 14.48 -1.04 -11.54
C ASN A 202 14.74 0.42 -11.15
N VAL A 203 14.50 0.73 -9.87
CA VAL A 203 14.84 2.02 -9.27
C VAL A 203 15.81 1.74 -8.13
N VAL A 204 16.90 2.47 -8.10
CA VAL A 204 17.98 2.26 -7.13
C VAL A 204 17.95 3.37 -6.08
N LEU A 205 18.00 2.97 -4.82
CA LEU A 205 18.37 3.81 -3.70
C LEU A 205 19.74 3.36 -3.20
N ALA A 206 20.77 4.09 -3.62
CA ALA A 206 22.12 3.90 -3.11
C ALA A 206 22.34 4.82 -1.91
N SER A 207 22.88 4.25 -0.83
CA SER A 207 23.26 5.00 0.37
C SER A 207 24.55 4.41 0.93
N SER A 208 25.44 5.26 1.42
CA SER A 208 26.65 4.84 2.13
C SER A 208 26.44 4.69 3.65
N VAL A 209 25.25 5.04 4.15
CA VAL A 209 24.88 5.01 5.57
C VAL A 209 23.68 4.07 5.76
N HIS A 210 23.61 3.44 6.93
CA HIS A 210 22.45 2.65 7.33
C HIS A 210 21.15 3.44 7.18
N LEU A 211 20.18 2.82 6.53
CA LEU A 211 18.87 3.40 6.28
C LEU A 211 17.90 3.02 7.39
N SER A 212 17.10 3.99 7.82
CA SER A 212 15.98 3.73 8.70
C SER A 212 14.77 3.23 7.90
N ALA A 213 13.89 2.45 8.54
CA ALA A 213 12.66 1.98 7.92
C ALA A 213 11.77 3.14 7.42
N THR A 214 11.74 4.27 8.13
CA THR A 214 10.98 5.46 7.73
C THR A 214 11.56 6.09 6.46
N SER A 215 12.88 6.23 6.36
CA SER A 215 13.54 6.75 5.16
C SER A 215 13.22 5.91 3.91
N VAL A 216 13.26 4.58 4.06
CA VAL A 216 12.92 3.66 2.95
C VAL A 216 11.45 3.79 2.55
N LEU A 217 10.52 3.85 3.50
CA LEU A 217 9.11 4.08 3.21
C LEU A 217 8.86 5.41 2.52
N THR A 218 9.56 6.47 2.94
CA THR A 218 9.45 7.78 2.31
C THR A 218 9.90 7.75 0.86
N TRP A 219 11.05 7.14 0.59
CA TRP A 219 11.55 6.94 -0.76
C TRP A 219 10.60 6.09 -1.62
N LEU A 220 10.12 4.97 -1.08
CA LEU A 220 9.23 4.05 -1.79
C LEU A 220 7.92 4.74 -2.17
N TYR A 221 7.39 5.59 -1.28
CA TYR A 221 6.22 6.40 -1.56
C TYR A 221 6.42 7.41 -2.68
N ASP A 222 7.54 8.14 -2.68
CA ASP A 222 7.88 9.08 -3.75
C ASP A 222 7.99 8.36 -5.11
N GLN A 223 8.63 7.19 -5.12
CA GLN A 223 8.77 6.38 -6.33
C GLN A 223 7.47 5.79 -6.84
N MET A 224 6.50 5.47 -5.98
CA MET A 224 5.22 4.93 -6.40
C MET A 224 4.22 6.03 -6.79
N SER A 225 4.13 7.08 -5.99
CA SER A 225 3.18 8.18 -6.20
C SER A 225 3.48 8.99 -7.46
N SER A 226 4.76 9.20 -7.80
CA SER A 226 5.18 9.90 -9.02
C SER A 226 4.77 9.20 -10.31
N ARG A 227 4.47 7.90 -10.25
CA ARG A 227 4.16 7.07 -11.43
C ARG A 227 2.68 6.99 -11.75
N ILE A 228 1.82 7.48 -10.86
CA ILE A 228 0.38 7.46 -11.07
C ILE A 228 -0.04 8.77 -11.69
N ARG A 229 -0.92 8.68 -12.70
CA ARG A 229 -1.40 9.85 -13.43
C ARG A 229 -2.32 10.65 -12.51
N LYS A 230 -1.93 11.89 -12.22
CA LYS A 230 -2.75 12.88 -11.53
C LYS A 230 -3.54 13.68 -12.55
N VAL A 231 -4.85 13.79 -12.36
CA VAL A 231 -5.76 14.56 -13.19
C VAL A 231 -6.29 15.70 -12.34
N ALA A 232 -6.06 16.94 -12.78
CA ALA A 232 -6.45 18.14 -12.03
C ALA A 232 -7.82 18.69 -12.48
N ASP A 233 -8.16 18.54 -13.77
CA ASP A 233 -9.34 19.16 -14.37
C ASP A 233 -10.45 18.15 -14.66
N ILE A 234 -11.68 18.52 -14.31
CA ILE A 234 -12.86 17.66 -14.50
C ILE A 234 -13.17 17.41 -15.99
N SER A 235 -12.95 18.40 -16.84
CA SER A 235 -13.12 18.28 -18.29
C SER A 235 -12.20 17.21 -18.88
N THR A 236 -10.93 17.22 -18.46
CA THR A 236 -9.96 16.21 -18.90
C THR A 236 -10.32 14.81 -18.38
N LEU A 237 -10.95 14.71 -17.20
CA LEU A 237 -11.42 13.44 -16.65
C LEU A 237 -12.58 12.88 -17.50
N GLU A 238 -13.56 13.72 -17.85
CA GLU A 238 -14.70 13.32 -18.68
C GLU A 238 -14.27 12.86 -20.07
N GLU A 239 -13.40 13.63 -20.73
CA GLU A 239 -12.96 13.33 -22.10
C GLU A 239 -12.02 12.12 -22.18
N THR A 240 -11.11 11.94 -21.22
CA THR A 240 -10.04 10.93 -21.32
C THR A 240 -10.30 9.65 -20.51
N TRP A 241 -11.12 9.72 -19.46
CA TRP A 241 -11.37 8.59 -18.55
C TRP A 241 -12.80 8.06 -18.64
N PHE A 242 -13.81 8.92 -18.79
CA PHE A 242 -15.22 8.50 -18.89
C PHE A 242 -15.70 8.27 -20.32
N ASN A 243 -14.88 8.58 -21.34
CA ASN A 243 -15.23 8.31 -22.72
C ASN A 243 -15.27 6.80 -23.01
N VAL A 244 -16.50 6.29 -23.17
CA VAL A 244 -16.83 4.85 -23.30
C VAL A 244 -16.27 4.22 -24.58
N THR A 245 -15.92 5.03 -25.58
CA THR A 245 -15.36 4.56 -26.86
C THR A 245 -14.01 3.87 -26.67
N HIS A 246 -13.11 4.43 -25.85
CA HIS A 246 -11.79 3.86 -25.55
C HIS A 246 -11.85 2.60 -24.68
N VAL A 247 -12.88 2.48 -23.83
CA VAL A 247 -13.07 1.30 -22.95
C VAL A 247 -13.44 0.06 -23.77
N LYS A 248 -14.23 0.24 -24.86
CA LYS A 248 -14.61 -0.85 -25.76
C LYS A 248 -13.43 -1.38 -26.59
N GLU A 249 -12.49 -0.52 -26.97
CA GLU A 249 -11.34 -0.92 -27.79
C GLU A 249 -10.23 -1.63 -26.99
N LYS A 250 -9.93 -1.15 -25.76
CA LYS A 250 -8.82 -1.69 -24.97
C LYS A 250 -9.21 -2.76 -23.95
N LYS A 251 -10.50 -2.92 -23.61
CA LYS A 251 -11.00 -3.83 -22.57
C LYS A 251 -10.31 -3.69 -21.19
N ILE A 252 -9.62 -2.58 -20.94
CA ILE A 252 -8.97 -2.29 -19.65
C ILE A 252 -9.85 -1.28 -18.91
N PRO A 253 -10.40 -1.62 -17.73
CA PRO A 253 -11.19 -0.69 -16.93
C PRO A 253 -10.34 0.50 -16.44
N ASN A 254 -10.98 1.66 -16.51
CA ASN A 254 -10.48 2.94 -16.02
C ASN A 254 -10.99 3.13 -14.59
N ILE A 255 -10.06 3.28 -13.63
CA ILE A 255 -10.36 3.53 -12.22
C ILE A 255 -9.83 4.91 -11.85
N VAL A 256 -10.66 5.69 -11.17
CA VAL A 256 -10.32 7.02 -10.68
C VAL A 256 -10.42 7.00 -9.15
N TYR A 257 -9.32 7.33 -8.48
CA TYR A 257 -9.28 7.55 -7.05
C TYR A 257 -9.52 9.04 -6.77
N ILE A 258 -10.64 9.35 -6.12
CA ILE A 258 -11.05 10.71 -5.79
C ILE A 258 -10.77 10.93 -4.31
N SER A 259 -9.95 11.92 -3.97
CA SER A 259 -9.59 12.21 -2.58
C SER A 259 -9.22 13.69 -2.40
N GLU A 260 -9.32 14.16 -1.16
CA GLU A 260 -8.80 15.46 -0.72
C GLU A 260 -7.27 15.43 -0.50
N LEU A 261 -6.64 14.25 -0.54
CA LEU A 261 -5.20 14.11 -0.38
C LEU A 261 -4.45 14.45 -1.67
N ILE A 262 -3.44 15.32 -1.57
CA ILE A 262 -2.54 15.70 -2.68
C ILE A 262 -1.83 14.48 -3.28
N ASN A 263 -1.46 13.53 -2.42
CA ASN A 263 -0.81 12.29 -2.80
C ASN A 263 -1.66 11.10 -2.32
N PRO A 264 -1.77 10.04 -3.13
CA PRO A 264 -2.60 8.89 -2.80
C PRO A 264 -2.00 8.12 -1.62
N PRO A 265 -2.80 7.41 -0.83
CA PRO A 265 -2.26 6.40 0.09
C PRO A 265 -1.37 5.40 -0.66
N LEU A 266 -0.29 4.92 -0.04
CA LEU A 266 0.66 4.01 -0.68
C LEU A 266 0.00 2.72 -1.16
N LEU A 267 -1.00 2.23 -0.43
CA LEU A 267 -1.80 1.07 -0.81
C LEU A 267 -2.41 1.24 -2.21
N ILE A 268 -3.05 2.39 -2.45
CA ILE A 268 -3.67 2.71 -3.75
C ILE A 268 -2.60 2.78 -4.83
N ALA A 269 -1.44 3.34 -4.48
CA ALA A 269 -0.33 3.45 -5.41
C ALA A 269 0.25 2.11 -5.83
N ALA A 270 0.48 1.21 -4.86
CA ALA A 270 0.95 -0.14 -5.10
C ALA A 270 -0.04 -0.94 -5.97
N ILE A 271 -1.34 -0.84 -5.69
CA ILE A 271 -2.40 -1.48 -6.48
C ILE A 271 -2.36 -1.01 -7.95
N GLY A 272 -2.25 0.31 -8.17
CA GLY A 272 -2.20 0.88 -9.51
C GLY A 272 -1.00 0.41 -10.32
N LEU A 273 0.15 0.24 -9.69
CA LEU A 273 1.36 -0.27 -10.36
C LEU A 273 1.25 -1.77 -10.66
N ARG A 274 0.85 -2.57 -9.66
CA ARG A 274 0.70 -4.02 -9.77
C ARG A 274 -0.28 -4.42 -10.87
N LEU A 275 -1.42 -3.73 -10.91
CA LEU A 275 -2.47 -4.01 -11.87
C LEU A 275 -2.35 -3.15 -13.13
N SER A 276 -1.22 -2.51 -13.39
CA SER A 276 -1.06 -1.57 -14.53
C SER A 276 -1.33 -2.18 -15.91
N SER A 277 -1.26 -3.51 -16.06
CA SER A 277 -1.65 -4.24 -17.27
C SER A 277 -3.16 -4.48 -17.37
N ARG A 278 -3.87 -4.48 -16.24
CA ARG A 278 -5.29 -4.87 -16.12
C ARG A 278 -6.22 -3.72 -15.83
N ILE A 279 -5.72 -2.65 -15.21
CA ILE A 279 -6.47 -1.45 -14.87
C ILE A 279 -5.64 -0.23 -15.24
N LYS A 280 -6.31 0.84 -15.63
CA LYS A 280 -5.71 2.17 -15.69
C LYS A 280 -6.14 2.88 -14.40
N LEU A 281 -5.21 3.36 -13.59
CA LEU A 281 -5.52 4.13 -12.38
C LEU A 281 -5.13 5.60 -12.56
N SER A 282 -6.05 6.49 -12.22
CA SER A 282 -5.78 7.92 -12.05
C SER A 282 -6.19 8.41 -10.68
N ILE A 283 -5.63 9.55 -10.29
CA ILE A 283 -5.97 10.25 -9.06
C ILE A 283 -6.56 11.59 -9.43
N PHE A 284 -7.71 11.90 -8.85
CA PHE A 284 -8.38 13.18 -8.97
C PHE A 284 -8.42 13.84 -7.60
N HIS A 285 -7.81 15.02 -7.50
CA HIS A 285 -7.71 15.76 -6.25
C HIS A 285 -8.90 16.72 -6.12
N VAL A 286 -9.68 16.56 -5.07
CA VAL A 286 -10.80 17.45 -4.76
C VAL A 286 -10.29 18.54 -3.81
N LYS A 287 -10.36 19.80 -4.26
CA LYS A 287 -10.13 20.93 -3.35
C LYS A 287 -11.37 21.10 -2.47
N LYS A 288 -11.18 21.12 -1.16
CA LYS A 288 -12.22 21.53 -0.22
C LYS A 288 -12.46 23.02 -0.45
N GLU A 289 -13.68 23.41 -0.81
CA GLU A 289 -14.08 24.80 -0.70
C GLU A 289 -14.00 25.16 0.78
N GLU A 290 -13.11 26.10 1.12
CA GLU A 290 -13.09 26.72 2.44
C GLU A 290 -14.47 27.35 2.60
N LYS A 291 -15.31 26.74 3.45
CA LYS A 291 -16.49 27.41 3.95
C LYS A 291 -15.98 28.60 4.75
N GLU A 292 -15.95 29.77 4.11
CA GLU A 292 -15.81 31.06 4.78
C GLU A 292 -16.79 31.07 5.96
N GLN A 293 -16.23 31.08 7.17
CA GLN A 293 -16.95 31.33 8.42
C GLN A 293 -17.08 32.84 8.63
#